data_AF-A0A819DVP0-F1
#
_entry.id   AF-A0A819DVP0-F1
#
_cell.length_a   1.000
_cell.length_b   1.000
_cell.length_c   1.000
_cell.angle_alpha   90.00
_cell.angle_beta   90.00
_cell.angle_gamma   90.00
#
_symmetry.space_group_name_H-M   'P 1'
#
loop_
_entity.id
_entity.type
_entity.pdbx_description
1 polymer ?
#
loop_
_entity_poly.entity_id
_entity_poly.type
_entity_poly.pdbx_seq_one_letter_code
_entity_poly.pdbx_strand_id
1 'polypeptide(L)'
;MTEQELKFLQQQMIYYNSSKQSFENSPIAQSLLINSIENSEIRQELFNRYKAVAEQSKAQLSAFYMKTAEEQRNEFRKKYHDEMKKMWSDHRTLTDNDKLPMNMLYLINERCKKIGERLQLIYKFKSQPFV
;
A
#
# COMPACT_ATOMS: atom_id res chain seq x y z
N MET A 1 18.10 -0.77 13.03
CA MET A 1 16.89 0.04 13.24
C MET A 1 16.29 -0.39 14.56
N THR A 2 16.29 0.51 15.54
CA THR A 2 15.88 0.20 16.90
C THR A 2 14.36 0.19 17.01
N GLU A 3 13.83 -0.54 18.00
CA GLU A 3 12.40 -0.68 18.23
C GLU A 3 11.72 0.68 18.53
N GLN A 4 12.47 1.63 19.09
CA GLN A 4 12.05 3.00 19.34
C GLN A 4 11.91 3.82 18.04
N GLU A 5 12.85 3.69 17.09
CA GLU A 5 12.75 4.33 15.77
C GLU A 5 11.53 3.84 15.00
N LEU A 6 11.22 2.54 15.11
CA LEU A 6 10.06 1.94 14.44
C LEU A 6 8.73 2.45 15.01
N LYS A 7 8.62 2.55 16.34
CA LYS A 7 7.45 3.13 17.01
C LYS A 7 7.25 4.61 16.66
N PHE A 8 8.34 5.38 16.61
CA PHE A 8 8.29 6.78 16.24
C PHE A 8 7.80 6.97 14.79
N LEU A 9 8.32 6.18 13.85
CA LEU A 9 7.88 6.20 12.45
C LEU A 9 6.41 5.77 12.30
N GLN A 10 5.96 4.75 13.03
CA GLN A 10 4.55 4.34 13.04
C GLN A 10 3.63 5.45 13.57
N GLN A 11 4.03 6.14 14.64
CA GLN A 11 3.27 7.28 15.15
C GLN A 11 3.21 8.43 14.14
N GLN A 12 4.31 8.74 13.46
CA GLN A 12 4.30 9.75 12.40
C GLN A 12 3.42 9.35 11.21
N MET A 13 3.43 8.08 10.80
CA MET A 13 2.56 7.60 9.72
C MET A 13 1.07 7.74 10.05
N ILE A 14 0.68 7.40 11.28
CA ILE A 14 -0.70 7.57 11.75
C ILE A 14 -1.09 9.05 11.75
N TYR A 15 -0.17 9.92 12.19
CA TYR A 15 -0.34 11.37 12.18
C TYR A 15 -0.57 11.93 10.76
N TYR A 16 0.28 11.57 9.78
CA TYR A 16 0.18 12.09 8.41
C TYR A 16 -0.95 11.48 7.55
N ASN A 17 -1.48 10.31 7.90
CA ASN A 17 -2.57 9.65 7.17
C ASN A 17 -3.98 9.99 7.67
N SER A 18 -4.09 10.74 8.78
CA SER A 18 -5.38 11.19 9.30
C SER A 18 -5.94 12.27 8.37
N SER A 19 -7.20 12.13 7.93
CA SER A 19 -7.88 13.10 7.07
C SER A 19 -8.03 14.50 7.70
N LYS A 20 -7.90 14.59 9.03
CA LYS A 20 -7.90 15.86 9.80
C LYS A 20 -6.49 16.45 10.01
N GLN A 21 -5.44 15.73 9.64
CA GLN A 21 -4.03 16.08 9.83
C GLN A 21 -3.20 15.86 8.56
N SER A 22 -3.81 16.04 7.38
CA SER A 22 -3.03 16.23 6.16
C SER A 22 -2.05 17.40 6.38
N PHE A 23 -0.92 17.40 5.67
CA PHE A 23 0.05 18.51 5.76
C PHE A 23 -0.63 19.87 5.60
N GLU A 24 -1.62 19.96 4.71
CA GLU A 24 -2.50 21.11 4.43
C GLU A 24 -3.29 21.62 5.66
N ASN A 25 -3.53 20.75 6.65
CA ASN A 25 -4.21 21.04 7.91
C ASN A 25 -3.27 21.12 9.11
N SER A 26 -1.96 21.01 8.91
CA SER A 26 -0.99 21.20 9.99
C SER A 26 -0.99 22.67 10.45
N PRO A 27 -0.70 22.96 11.73
CA PRO A 27 -0.56 24.33 12.23
C PRO A 27 0.48 25.15 11.45
N ILE A 28 1.40 24.47 10.76
CA ILE A 28 2.47 25.08 9.97
C ILE A 28 2.00 25.43 8.56
N ALA A 29 1.22 24.56 7.90
CA ALA A 29 0.59 24.88 6.61
C ALA A 29 -0.57 25.88 6.75
N GLN A 30 -1.27 25.86 7.89
CA GLN A 30 -2.23 26.89 8.29
C GLN A 30 -1.57 28.07 9.00
N SER A 31 -0.22 28.15 9.05
CA SER A 31 0.44 29.22 9.80
C SER A 31 0.22 30.55 9.09
N LEU A 32 -0.71 31.32 9.65
CA LEU A 32 -0.86 32.76 9.43
C LEU A 32 0.45 33.53 9.73
N LEU A 33 1.46 32.87 10.32
CA LEU A 33 2.75 33.39 10.75
C LEU A 33 3.68 33.80 9.62
N ILE A 34 3.80 33.03 8.52
CA ILE A 34 4.63 33.46 7.38
C ILE A 34 3.95 34.64 6.67
N ASN A 35 2.63 34.57 6.49
CA ASN A 35 1.87 35.64 5.86
C ASN A 35 1.84 36.94 6.68
N SER A 36 2.09 36.88 8.00
CA SER A 36 2.23 38.05 8.87
C SER A 36 3.61 38.70 8.87
N ILE A 37 4.62 38.15 8.18
CA ILE A 37 5.96 38.74 8.12
C ILE A 37 5.94 39.93 7.15
N GLU A 38 5.94 41.16 7.64
CA GLU A 38 5.85 42.37 6.79
C GLU A 38 6.93 42.43 5.71
N ASN A 39 8.17 42.03 6.03
CA ASN A 39 9.27 41.97 5.06
C ASN A 39 9.02 40.88 4.00
N SER A 40 8.77 41.30 2.76
CA SER A 40 8.42 40.43 1.63
C SER A 40 9.56 39.49 1.21
N GLU A 41 10.81 39.95 1.25
CA GLU A 41 11.97 39.14 0.85
C GLU A 41 12.20 37.99 1.84
N ILE A 42 12.18 38.28 3.14
CA ILE A 42 12.33 37.27 4.20
C ILE A 42 11.19 36.27 4.16
N ARG A 43 9.96 36.75 3.90
CA ARG A 43 8.77 35.90 3.76
C ARG A 43 8.92 34.91 2.61
N GLN A 44 9.35 35.39 1.45
CA GLN A 44 9.53 34.57 0.26
C GLN A 44 10.63 33.53 0.46
N GLU A 45 11.74 33.90 1.10
CA GLU A 45 12.83 32.98 1.41
C GLU A 45 12.38 31.86 2.35
N LEU A 46 11.69 32.20 3.43
CA LEU A 46 11.15 31.23 4.38
C LEU A 46 10.12 30.30 3.75
N PHE A 47 9.25 30.83 2.89
CA PHE A 47 8.28 30.03 2.15
C PHE A 47 8.95 29.01 1.24
N ASN A 48 10.00 29.42 0.51
CA ASN A 48 10.75 28.52 -0.36
C ASN A 48 11.47 27.42 0.42
N ARG A 49 12.11 27.77 1.55
CA ARG A 49 12.75 26.77 2.43
C ARG A 49 11.72 25.79 2.97
N TYR A 50 10.56 26.27 3.40
CA TYR A 50 9.51 25.41 3.91
C TYR A 50 8.98 24.45 2.84
N LYS A 51 8.75 24.95 1.62
CA LYS A 51 8.34 24.14 0.48
C LYS A 51 9.36 23.04 0.17
N ALA A 52 10.64 23.38 0.16
CA ALA A 52 11.72 22.41 -0.07
C ALA A 52 11.73 21.29 0.99
N VAL A 53 11.59 21.64 2.27
CA VAL A 53 11.51 20.66 3.36
C VAL A 53 10.27 19.78 3.21
N ALA A 54 9.11 20.36 2.88
CA ALA A 54 7.87 19.62 2.69
C ALA A 54 7.97 18.60 1.53
N GLU A 55 8.56 19.02 0.41
CA GLU A 55 8.81 18.15 -0.74
C GLU A 55 9.78 17.01 -0.40
N GLN A 56 10.86 17.32 0.32
CA GLN A 56 11.81 16.32 0.80
C GLN A 56 11.14 15.30 1.74
N SER A 57 10.36 15.76 2.71
CA SER A 57 9.63 14.89 3.64
C SER A 57 8.63 13.99 2.91
N LYS A 58 7.90 14.54 1.93
CA LYS A 58 6.97 13.76 1.09
C LYS A 58 7.69 12.68 0.29
N ALA A 59 8.84 12.99 -0.30
CA ALA A 59 9.65 12.02 -1.04
C ALA A 59 10.16 10.88 -0.13
N GLN A 60 10.67 11.22 1.06
CA GLN A 60 11.14 10.23 2.03
C GLN A 60 10.02 9.31 2.52
N LEU A 61 8.85 9.88 2.83
CA LEU A 61 7.68 9.10 3.24
C LEU A 61 7.23 8.16 2.11
N SER A 62 7.24 8.63 0.86
CA SER A 62 6.85 7.82 -0.30
C SER A 62 7.82 6.65 -0.52
N ALA A 63 9.13 6.89 -0.37
CA ALA A 63 10.15 5.83 -0.45
C ALA A 63 9.96 4.79 0.66
N PHE A 64 9.63 5.23 1.87
CA PHE A 64 9.30 4.34 2.98
C PHE A 64 8.09 3.46 2.65
N TYR A 65 6.98 4.05 2.16
CA TYR A 65 5.79 3.29 1.75
C TYR A 65 6.09 2.24 0.69
N MET A 66 6.85 2.60 -0.35
CA MET A 66 7.23 1.66 -1.40
C MET A 66 8.03 0.49 -0.82
N LYS A 67 9.00 0.77 0.05
CA LYS A 67 9.80 -0.27 0.71
C LYS A 67 8.94 -1.20 1.56
N THR A 68 8.06 -0.66 2.40
CA THR A 68 7.16 -1.48 3.24
C THR A 68 6.20 -2.32 2.39
N ALA A 69 5.68 -1.76 1.29
CA ALA A 69 4.83 -2.51 0.37
C ALA A 69 5.58 -3.66 -0.31
N GLU A 70 6.85 -3.46 -0.68
CA GLU A 70 7.70 -4.51 -1.24
C GLU A 70 8.02 -5.61 -0.22
N GLU A 71 8.32 -5.24 1.03
CA GLU A 71 8.55 -6.17 2.13
C GLU A 71 7.32 -7.05 2.37
N GLN A 72 6.13 -6.44 2.49
CA GLN A 72 4.87 -7.18 2.63
C GLN A 72 4.60 -8.09 1.42
N ARG A 73 4.82 -7.61 0.19
CA ARG A 73 4.67 -8.43 -1.02
C ARG A 73 5.58 -9.65 -0.98
N ASN A 74 6.81 -9.48 -0.53
CA ASN A 74 7.78 -10.58 -0.40
C ASN A 74 7.37 -11.58 0.68
N GLU A 75 6.85 -11.13 1.82
CA GLU A 75 6.29 -12.01 2.85
C GLU A 75 5.09 -12.82 2.34
N PHE A 76 4.15 -12.18 1.66
CA PHE A 76 3.00 -12.87 1.08
C PHE A 76 3.42 -13.88 0.02
N ARG A 77 4.40 -13.53 -0.83
CA ARG A 77 4.96 -14.46 -1.81
C ARG A 77 5.58 -15.68 -1.14
N LYS A 78 6.34 -15.51 -0.05
CA LYS A 78 6.90 -16.63 0.72
C LYS A 78 5.81 -17.51 1.31
N LYS A 79 4.83 -16.92 2.00
CA LYS A 79 3.68 -17.65 2.58
C LYS A 79 2.93 -18.45 1.51
N TYR A 80 2.64 -17.83 0.37
CA TYR A 80 2.01 -18.51 -0.75
C TYR A 80 2.83 -19.70 -1.26
N HIS A 81 4.16 -19.52 -1.42
CA HIS A 81 5.04 -20.60 -1.87
C HIS A 81 5.09 -21.76 -0.89
N ASP A 82 5.12 -21.47 0.41
CA ASP A 82 5.12 -22.48 1.47
C ASP A 82 3.78 -23.21 1.55
N GLU A 83 2.65 -22.50 1.46
CA GLU A 83 1.32 -23.09 1.36
C GLU A 83 1.16 -23.96 0.12
N MET A 84 1.70 -23.51 -1.02
CA MET A 84 1.66 -24.28 -2.27
C MET A 84 2.47 -25.57 -2.11
N LYS A 85 3.70 -25.49 -1.60
CA LYS A 85 4.54 -26.68 -1.32
C LYS A 85 3.84 -27.65 -0.38
N LYS A 86 3.19 -27.16 0.67
CA LYS A 86 2.42 -27.98 1.60
C LYS A 86 1.25 -28.68 0.91
N MET A 87 0.46 -27.95 0.10
CA MET A 87 -0.61 -28.57 -0.70
C MET A 87 -0.07 -29.67 -1.63
N TRP A 88 1.05 -29.43 -2.30
CA TRP A 88 1.66 -30.43 -3.19
C TRP A 88 2.22 -31.64 -2.44
N SER A 89 2.80 -31.45 -1.25
CA SER A 89 3.25 -32.57 -0.41
C SER A 89 2.08 -33.39 0.12
N ASP A 90 1.02 -32.73 0.57
CA ASP A 90 -0.20 -33.37 1.07
C ASP A 90 -0.92 -34.14 -0.07
N HIS A 91 -0.86 -33.64 -1.31
CA HIS A 91 -1.36 -34.36 -2.49
C HIS A 91 -0.51 -35.58 -2.88
N ARG A 92 0.81 -35.53 -2.67
CA ARG A 92 1.71 -36.66 -2.98
C ARG A 92 1.66 -37.77 -1.94
N THR A 93 1.34 -37.49 -0.68
CA THR A 93 1.11 -38.53 0.33
C THR A 93 -0.26 -39.17 0.22
N LEU A 94 -1.22 -38.51 -0.45
CA LEU A 94 -2.54 -39.03 -0.79
C LEU A 94 -2.60 -39.81 -2.11
N THR A 95 -1.46 -40.34 -2.60
CA THR A 95 -1.49 -41.39 -3.62
C THR A 95 -1.92 -42.73 -3.01
N ASP A 96 -3.12 -42.76 -2.44
CA ASP A 96 -4.04 -43.85 -2.76
C ASP A 96 -4.76 -43.39 -4.03
N ASN A 97 -4.52 -44.13 -5.11
CA ASN A 97 -5.10 -43.89 -6.42
C ASN A 97 -6.62 -44.05 -6.33
N ASP A 98 -7.34 -42.98 -5.99
CA ASP A 98 -8.74 -42.86 -6.34
C ASP A 98 -9.03 -41.45 -6.84
N LYS A 99 -9.44 -41.41 -8.11
CA LYS A 99 -9.91 -40.28 -8.91
C LYS A 99 -10.29 -39.07 -8.07
N LEU A 100 -9.67 -37.92 -8.38
CA LEU A 100 -10.02 -36.61 -7.82
C LEU A 100 -11.57 -36.51 -7.72
N PRO A 101 -12.14 -36.41 -6.50
CA PRO A 101 -13.60 -36.48 -6.35
C PRO A 101 -14.25 -35.43 -7.23
N MET A 102 -15.33 -35.78 -7.95
CA MET A 102 -15.99 -34.85 -8.89
C MET A 102 -16.37 -33.51 -8.24
N ASN A 103 -16.59 -33.50 -6.93
CA ASN A 103 -16.84 -32.28 -6.15
C ASN A 103 -15.62 -31.33 -6.13
N MET A 104 -14.39 -31.84 -6.06
CA MET A 104 -13.17 -31.03 -6.16
C MET A 104 -13.03 -30.44 -7.57
N LEU A 105 -13.29 -31.22 -8.62
CA LEU A 105 -13.29 -30.72 -9.99
C LEU A 105 -14.35 -29.63 -10.21
N TYR A 106 -15.54 -29.83 -9.66
CA TYR A 106 -16.60 -28.83 -9.68
C TYR A 106 -16.19 -27.53 -8.96
N LEU A 107 -15.59 -27.63 -7.76
CA LEU A 107 -15.11 -26.48 -7.01
C LEU A 107 -13.99 -25.72 -7.74
N ILE A 108 -13.06 -26.44 -8.38
CA ILE A 108 -12.02 -25.84 -9.21
C ILE A 108 -12.65 -25.08 -10.38
N ASN A 109 -13.62 -25.69 -11.07
CA ASN A 109 -14.28 -25.08 -12.22
C ASN A 109 -15.07 -23.81 -11.82
N GLU A 110 -15.83 -23.87 -10.72
CA GLU A 110 -16.56 -22.72 -10.17
C GLU A 110 -15.61 -21.58 -9.78
N ARG A 111 -14.43 -21.91 -9.23
CA ARG A 111 -13.42 -20.92 -8.88
C ARG A 111 -12.80 -20.27 -10.12
N CYS A 112 -12.49 -21.06 -11.15
CA CYS A 112 -12.02 -20.54 -12.44
C CYS A 112 -13.06 -19.62 -13.11
N LYS A 113 -14.34 -20.00 -13.06
CA LYS A 113 -15.45 -19.18 -13.58
C LYS A 113 -15.53 -17.83 -12.88
N LYS A 114 -15.52 -17.81 -11.54
CA LYS A 114 -15.53 -16.55 -10.75
C LYS A 114 -14.31 -15.67 -11.02
N ILE A 115 -13.13 -16.26 -11.25
CA ILE A 115 -11.94 -15.50 -11.65
C ILE A 115 -12.15 -14.87 -13.03
N GLY A 116 -12.67 -15.63 -14.00
CA GLY A 116 -13.00 -15.14 -15.34
C GLY A 116 -14.00 -13.98 -15.30
N GLU A 117 -15.07 -14.09 -14.52
CA GLU A 117 -16.08 -13.03 -14.33
C GLU A 117 -15.46 -11.76 -13.74
N ARG A 118 -14.58 -11.90 -12.73
CA ARG A 118 -13.87 -10.75 -12.15
C ARG A 118 -12.92 -10.08 -13.14
N LEU A 119 -12.20 -10.86 -13.94
CA LEU A 119 -11.34 -10.32 -15.00
C LEU A 119 -12.16 -9.58 -16.06
N GLN A 120 -13.29 -10.14 -16.50
CA GLN A 120 -14.19 -9.50 -17.45
C GLN A 120 -14.73 -8.16 -16.91
N LEU A 121 -15.10 -8.09 -15.63
CA LEU A 121 -15.52 -6.84 -15.00
C LEU A 121 -14.39 -5.80 -15.01
N ILE A 122 -13.17 -6.19 -14.67
CA ILE A 122 -12.00 -5.28 -14.70
C ILE A 122 -11.75 -4.77 -16.11
N TYR A 123 -11.79 -5.64 -17.12
CA TYR A 123 -11.62 -5.23 -18.51
C TYR A 123 -12.74 -4.32 -19.01
N LYS A 124 -14.00 -4.58 -18.61
CA LYS A 124 -15.16 -3.74 -18.94
C LYS A 124 -15.07 -2.35 -18.28
N PHE A 125 -14.55 -2.27 -17.05
CA PHE A 125 -14.28 -0.99 -16.38
C PHE A 125 -13.10 -0.23 -17.00
N LYS A 126 -12.11 -0.92 -17.58
CA LYS A 126 -11.00 -0.28 -18.29
C LYS A 126 -11.34 0.15 -19.72
N SER A 127 -12.36 -0.45 -20.34
CA SER A 127 -12.79 -0.12 -21.71
C SER A 127 -13.93 0.91 -21.77
N GLN A 128 -14.53 1.29 -20.64
CA GLN A 128 -15.39 2.46 -20.56
C GLN A 128 -14.51 3.71 -20.43
N PRO A 129 -14.44 4.59 -21.44
CA PRO A 129 -13.89 5.91 -21.22
C PRO A 129 -14.73 6.59 -20.15
N PHE A 130 -14.07 7.19 -19.15
CA PHE A 130 -14.72 8.11 -18.22
C PHE A 130 -15.37 9.23 -19.06
N VAL A 131 -16.70 9.19 -19.18
CA VAL A 131 -17.52 10.30 -19.67
C VAL A 131 -17.88 11.17 -18.47
#